data_AF-A0A395Y6E9-F1
#
_entry.id   AF-A0A395Y6E9-F1
#
_cell.length_a   1.000
_cell.length_b   1.000
_cell.length_c   1.000
_cell.angle_alpha   90.00
_cell.angle_beta   90.00
_cell.angle_gamma   90.00
#
_symmetry.space_group_name_H-M   'P 1'
#
loop_
_entity.id
_entity.type
_entity.pdbx_description
1 polymer ?
#
loop_
_entity_poly.entity_id
_entity_poly.type
_entity_poly.pdbx_seq_one_letter_code
_entity_poly.pdbx_strand_id
1 'polypeptide(L)'
;MGDATKLAKSLAGYGFGTVSTCTPNSKFYPGDIVSINGHCYLSLGQCQDGSVLLLHSTPNGGVQMSGTVNGSSSSQASRLAQSFMQQYYPDWWTYFGKEGRQVVNAKVYLYGTKLTWQNAGAAYDSQGLQWKSADQMVEYIKQYYNDREMYMGS
;
A
#
# COMPACT_ATOMS: atom_id res chain seq x y z
N MET A 1 -2.91 -20.01 13.05
CA MET A 1 -3.02 -18.65 12.49
C MET A 1 -1.63 -18.00 12.56
N GLY A 2 -1.08 -17.56 11.44
CA GLY A 2 0.27 -16.96 11.40
C GLY A 2 0.29 -15.59 12.07
N ASP A 3 1.34 -15.30 12.81
CA ASP A 3 1.56 -14.02 13.50
C ASP A 3 1.94 -12.94 12.47
N ALA A 4 1.12 -11.89 12.34
CA ALA A 4 1.33 -10.80 11.38
C ALA A 4 2.71 -10.14 11.53
N THR A 5 3.29 -10.13 12.73
CA THR A 5 4.64 -9.59 12.99
C THR A 5 5.75 -10.40 12.31
N LYS A 6 5.48 -11.67 11.98
CA LYS A 6 6.46 -12.59 11.40
C LYS A 6 6.39 -12.67 9.88
N LEU A 7 5.29 -12.22 9.24
CA LEU A 7 5.08 -12.38 7.80
C LEU A 7 6.26 -11.87 6.95
N ALA A 8 6.70 -10.62 7.16
CA ALA A 8 7.84 -10.04 6.43
C ALA A 8 9.11 -10.88 6.57
N LYS A 9 9.41 -11.38 7.79
CA LYS A 9 10.58 -12.24 8.04
C LYS A 9 10.43 -13.62 7.39
N SER A 10 9.24 -14.21 7.44
CA SER A 10 8.97 -15.49 6.77
C SER A 10 9.17 -15.39 5.27
N LEU A 11 8.65 -14.32 4.64
CA LEU A 11 8.83 -14.07 3.21
C LEU A 11 10.30 -13.90 2.82
N ALA A 12 11.08 -13.18 3.63
CA ALA A 12 12.54 -13.14 3.43
C ALA A 12 13.20 -14.51 3.59
N GLY A 13 12.76 -15.32 4.55
CA GLY A 13 13.24 -16.69 4.74
C GLY A 13 12.94 -17.62 3.55
N TYR A 14 11.88 -17.34 2.79
CA TYR A 14 11.57 -18.00 1.52
C TYR A 14 12.30 -17.41 0.30
N GLY A 15 13.12 -16.38 0.49
CA GLY A 15 13.91 -15.77 -0.59
C GLY A 15 13.15 -14.70 -1.40
N PHE A 16 12.01 -14.20 -0.94
CA PHE A 16 11.27 -13.13 -1.66
C PHE A 16 11.91 -11.74 -1.54
N GLY A 17 12.87 -11.56 -0.63
CA GLY A 17 13.61 -10.31 -0.49
C GLY A 17 14.31 -10.16 0.85
N THR A 18 14.59 -8.91 1.24
CA THR A 18 15.33 -8.56 2.46
C THR A 18 14.46 -7.79 3.44
N VAL A 19 14.65 -8.04 4.73
CA VAL A 19 13.97 -7.28 5.79
C VAL A 19 14.83 -6.17 6.36
N SER A 20 14.19 -5.08 6.77
CA SER A 20 14.77 -3.99 7.55
C SER A 20 13.80 -3.55 8.66
N THR A 21 14.29 -2.77 9.62
CA THR A 21 13.40 -2.03 10.52
C THR A 21 12.59 -1.02 9.71
N CYS A 22 11.29 -0.96 9.96
CA CYS A 22 10.38 0.01 9.37
C CYS A 22 10.27 1.23 10.28
N THR A 23 10.39 2.42 9.69
CA THR A 23 10.18 3.70 10.37
C THR A 23 9.47 4.67 9.40
N PRO A 24 8.89 5.78 9.87
CA PRO A 24 8.36 6.81 8.98
C PRO A 24 9.40 7.41 8.02
N ASN A 25 10.70 7.32 8.35
CA ASN A 25 11.80 7.84 7.52
C ASN A 25 12.40 6.77 6.58
N SER A 26 11.88 5.53 6.60
CA SER A 26 12.31 4.50 5.67
C SER A 26 11.93 4.88 4.24
N LYS A 27 12.70 4.41 3.26
CA LYS A 27 12.30 4.48 1.86
C LYS A 27 11.30 3.35 1.57
N PHE A 28 10.23 3.64 0.85
CA PHE A 28 9.19 2.67 0.51
C PHE A 28 9.07 2.49 -1.00
N TYR A 29 8.99 1.24 -1.41
CA TYR A 29 8.79 0.85 -2.80
C TYR A 29 7.45 0.13 -2.97
N PRO A 30 6.80 0.27 -4.13
CA PRO A 30 5.66 -0.56 -4.47
C PRO A 30 5.96 -2.05 -4.26
N GLY A 31 5.08 -2.73 -3.54
CA GLY A 31 5.21 -4.14 -3.17
C GLY A 31 5.98 -4.40 -1.88
N ASP A 32 6.55 -3.39 -1.22
CA ASP A 32 7.07 -3.56 0.15
C ASP A 32 5.97 -4.06 1.08
N ILE A 33 6.27 -5.06 1.93
CA ILE A 33 5.32 -5.58 2.92
C ILE A 33 5.77 -5.15 4.29
N VAL A 34 4.86 -4.55 5.07
CA VAL A 34 5.14 -4.17 6.45
C VAL A 34 4.37 -5.08 7.40
N SER A 35 5.09 -5.62 8.39
CA SER A 35 4.60 -6.45 9.47
C SER A 35 4.69 -5.72 10.80
N ILE A 36 3.54 -5.47 11.42
CA ILE A 36 3.40 -4.87 12.75
C ILE A 36 2.57 -5.77 13.67
N ASN A 37 2.44 -5.38 14.93
CA ASN A 37 1.64 -6.16 15.87
C ASN A 37 0.17 -6.18 15.43
N GLY A 38 -0.37 -7.37 15.18
CA GLY A 38 -1.76 -7.58 14.78
C GLY A 38 -2.14 -7.13 13.36
N HIS A 39 -1.20 -6.62 12.55
CA HIS A 39 -1.51 -6.10 11.23
C HIS A 39 -0.35 -6.25 10.25
N CYS A 40 -0.68 -6.45 8.98
CA CYS A 40 0.29 -6.39 7.89
C CYS A 40 -0.37 -5.77 6.67
N TYR A 41 0.43 -5.13 5.83
CA TYR A 41 -0.06 -4.39 4.68
C TYR A 41 1.03 -4.22 3.63
N LEU A 42 0.62 -3.79 2.44
CA LEU A 42 1.50 -3.58 1.31
C LEU A 42 1.65 -2.07 1.03
N SER A 43 2.86 -1.62 0.73
CA SER A 43 3.09 -0.28 0.20
C SER A 43 2.84 -0.25 -1.30
N LEU A 44 2.11 0.75 -1.76
CA LEU A 44 1.94 1.09 -3.17
C LEU A 44 2.97 2.15 -3.63
N GLY A 45 3.97 2.45 -2.79
CA GLY A 45 5.03 3.41 -3.08
C GLY A 45 4.99 4.65 -2.18
N GLN A 46 6.07 5.42 -2.28
CA GLN A 46 6.26 6.66 -1.57
C GLN A 46 5.95 7.87 -2.47
N CYS A 47 5.28 8.86 -1.90
CA CYS A 47 5.04 10.17 -2.49
C CYS A 47 6.26 11.08 -2.32
N GLN A 48 6.30 12.18 -3.07
CA GLN A 48 7.41 13.14 -3.01
C GLN A 48 7.51 13.83 -1.64
N ASP A 49 6.38 14.04 -0.96
CA ASP A 49 6.32 14.59 0.40
C ASP A 49 6.71 13.59 1.51
N GLY A 50 7.16 12.38 1.13
CA GLY A 50 7.55 11.30 2.03
C GLY A 50 6.39 10.48 2.59
N SER A 51 5.13 10.89 2.35
CA SER A 51 3.96 10.07 2.70
C SER A 51 3.91 8.80 1.87
N VAL A 52 3.32 7.75 2.42
CA VAL A 52 3.33 6.40 1.83
C VAL A 52 1.90 6.00 1.53
N LEU A 53 1.68 5.52 0.32
CA LEU A 53 0.41 4.95 -0.08
C LEU A 53 0.40 3.46 0.28
N LEU A 54 -0.68 3.00 0.90
CA LEU A 54 -0.83 1.67 1.47
C LEU A 54 -2.04 0.98 0.87
N LEU A 55 -1.94 -0.34 0.73
CA LEU A 55 -3.06 -1.23 0.50
C LEU A 55 -3.16 -2.19 1.69
N HIS A 56 -4.30 -2.17 2.37
CA HIS A 56 -4.54 -3.02 3.54
C HIS A 56 -6.00 -3.45 3.66
N SER A 57 -6.27 -4.38 4.56
CA SER A 57 -7.64 -4.76 4.92
C SER A 57 -7.95 -4.35 6.35
N THR A 58 -9.04 -3.62 6.55
CA THR A 58 -9.51 -3.23 7.88
C THR A 58 -10.66 -4.14 8.30
N PRO A 59 -10.71 -4.60 9.57
CA PRO A 59 -11.88 -5.31 10.10
C PRO A 59 -13.17 -4.51 9.83
N ASN A 60 -14.22 -5.18 9.33
CA ASN A 60 -15.49 -4.55 8.95
C ASN A 60 -15.35 -3.41 7.92
N GLY A 61 -14.28 -3.43 7.13
CA GLY A 61 -13.97 -2.42 6.12
C GLY A 61 -13.43 -2.93 4.81
N GLY A 62 -13.13 -4.22 4.74
CA GLY A 62 -12.47 -4.88 3.62
C GLY A 62 -11.19 -4.18 3.19
N VAL A 63 -10.83 -4.37 1.91
CA VAL A 63 -9.61 -3.83 1.32
C VAL A 63 -9.77 -2.35 1.04
N GLN A 64 -8.80 -1.55 1.45
CA GLN A 64 -8.77 -0.10 1.25
C GLN A 64 -7.39 0.38 0.83
N MET A 65 -7.40 1.42 -0.01
CA MET A 65 -6.23 2.26 -0.22
C MET A 65 -6.23 3.38 0.83
N SER A 66 -5.09 3.62 1.46
CA SER A 66 -4.93 4.68 2.47
C SER A 66 -3.56 5.35 2.33
N GLY A 67 -3.48 6.62 2.71
CA GLY A 67 -2.23 7.37 2.71
C GLY A 67 -1.80 7.77 4.10
N THR A 68 -0.50 7.69 4.37
CA THR A 68 0.03 8.12 5.67
C THR A 68 0.08 9.63 5.80
N VAL A 69 -0.16 10.15 7.00
CA VAL A 69 0.06 11.55 7.39
C VAL A 69 1.04 11.63 8.56
N ASN A 70 1.81 12.71 8.62
CA ASN A 70 2.78 12.95 9.69
C ASN A 70 2.42 14.22 10.46
N GLY A 71 1.45 14.10 11.38
CA GLY A 71 0.99 15.21 12.22
C GLY A 71 0.04 16.21 11.55
N SER A 72 -0.16 16.14 10.23
CA SER A 72 -1.18 16.89 9.48
C SER A 72 -2.47 16.06 9.29
N SER A 73 -3.53 16.72 8.83
CA SER A 73 -4.78 16.05 8.41
C SER A 73 -4.77 15.58 6.95
N SER A 74 -3.75 15.93 6.17
CA SER A 74 -3.65 15.61 4.74
C SER A 74 -2.19 15.49 4.28
N SER A 75 -1.95 14.57 3.35
CA SER A 75 -0.70 14.36 2.62
C SER A 75 -0.99 14.08 1.15
N GLN A 76 0.04 14.03 0.31
CA GLN A 76 -0.10 13.60 -1.08
C GLN A 76 -0.70 12.19 -1.15
N ALA A 77 -0.17 11.23 -0.38
CA ALA A 77 -0.69 9.87 -0.36
C ALA A 77 -2.15 9.81 0.09
N SER A 78 -2.55 10.61 1.10
CA SER A 78 -3.92 10.58 1.59
C SER A 78 -4.90 11.14 0.55
N ARG A 79 -4.49 12.16 -0.20
CA ARG A 79 -5.29 12.71 -1.31
C ARG A 79 -5.40 11.71 -2.46
N LEU A 80 -4.31 11.05 -2.84
CA LEU A 80 -4.33 9.98 -3.84
C LEU A 80 -5.30 8.86 -3.45
N ALA A 81 -5.22 8.38 -2.21
CA ALA A 81 -6.11 7.34 -1.69
C ALA A 81 -7.58 7.77 -1.72
N GLN A 82 -7.90 8.98 -1.27
CA GLN A 82 -9.26 9.51 -1.28
C GLN A 82 -9.82 9.63 -2.69
N SER A 83 -9.10 10.28 -3.61
CA SER A 83 -9.54 10.44 -4.99
C SER A 83 -9.72 9.09 -5.69
N PHE A 84 -8.81 8.14 -5.48
CA PHE A 84 -8.91 6.81 -6.08
C PHE A 84 -10.13 6.05 -5.55
N MET A 85 -10.32 5.98 -4.23
CA MET A 85 -11.45 5.25 -3.64
C MET A 85 -12.79 5.90 -4.01
N GLN A 86 -12.88 7.24 -4.05
CA GLN A 86 -14.08 7.97 -4.48
C GLN A 86 -14.48 7.64 -5.92
N GLN A 87 -13.51 7.56 -6.83
CA GLN A 87 -13.77 7.40 -8.26
C GLN A 87 -14.03 5.94 -8.65
N TYR A 88 -13.20 5.02 -8.16
CA TYR A 88 -13.19 3.62 -8.62
C TYR A 88 -13.93 2.66 -7.69
N TYR A 89 -14.22 3.08 -6.45
CA TYR A 89 -14.96 2.29 -5.47
C TYR A 89 -16.03 3.13 -4.75
N PRO A 90 -16.94 3.80 -5.48
CA PRO A 90 -17.85 4.81 -4.91
C PRO A 90 -18.83 4.25 -3.86
N ASP A 91 -19.30 3.02 -4.01
CA ASP A 91 -20.13 2.36 -3.01
C ASP A 91 -19.33 2.13 -1.73
N TRP A 92 -18.11 1.60 -1.87
CA TRP A 92 -17.21 1.37 -0.74
C TRP A 92 -16.85 2.68 -0.03
N TRP A 93 -16.59 3.73 -0.80
CA TRP A 93 -16.37 5.08 -0.30
C TRP A 93 -17.58 5.63 0.45
N THR A 94 -18.80 5.38 -0.04
CA THR A 94 -20.03 5.82 0.62
C THR A 94 -20.19 5.20 2.00
N TYR A 95 -19.87 3.91 2.13
CA TYR A 95 -19.98 3.20 3.41
C TYR A 95 -18.81 3.49 4.37
N PHE A 96 -17.59 3.66 3.86
CA PHE A 96 -16.38 3.65 4.71
C PHE A 96 -15.47 4.88 4.58
N GLY A 97 -15.61 5.66 3.50
CA GLY A 97 -14.74 6.81 3.23
C GLY A 97 -14.95 7.99 4.18
N LYS A 98 -16.18 8.18 4.67
CA LYS A 98 -16.53 9.23 5.64
C LYS A 98 -15.94 9.00 7.03
N GLU A 99 -15.48 7.79 7.33
CA GLU A 99 -14.83 7.45 8.60
C GLU A 99 -13.34 7.84 8.63
N GLY A 100 -12.83 8.49 7.57
CA GLY A 100 -11.43 8.94 7.52
C GLY A 100 -10.43 7.82 7.30
N ARG A 101 -10.86 6.65 6.82
CA ARG A 101 -10.02 5.45 6.70
C ARG A 101 -8.89 5.58 5.67
N GLN A 102 -9.00 6.53 4.73
CA GLN A 102 -7.95 6.85 3.74
C GLN A 102 -6.81 7.70 4.34
N VAL A 103 -6.93 8.16 5.58
CA VAL A 103 -5.94 8.97 6.28
C VAL A 103 -5.44 8.20 7.49
N VAL A 104 -4.18 7.75 7.46
CA VAL A 104 -3.62 6.94 8.55
C VAL A 104 -2.37 7.57 9.14
N ASN A 105 -2.15 7.42 10.44
CA ASN A 105 -0.98 8.01 11.09
C ASN A 105 0.30 7.23 10.74
N ALA A 106 1.30 7.92 10.18
CA ALA A 106 2.58 7.32 9.79
C ALA A 106 3.27 6.59 10.95
N LYS A 107 3.21 7.11 12.19
CA LYS A 107 3.84 6.46 13.36
C LYS A 107 3.12 5.18 13.80
N VAL A 108 1.83 5.06 13.47
CA VAL A 108 1.01 3.88 13.81
C VAL A 108 1.13 2.81 12.73
N TYR A 109 1.36 3.19 11.47
CA TYR A 109 1.51 2.21 10.40
C TYR A 109 2.97 1.86 10.18
N LEU A 110 3.85 2.84 9.98
CA LEU A 110 5.23 2.67 9.51
C LEU A 110 6.20 2.34 10.66
N TYR A 111 5.95 1.23 11.35
CA TYR A 111 6.86 0.67 12.35
C TYR A 111 7.03 -0.85 12.15
N GLY A 112 7.82 -1.51 12.99
CA GLY A 112 7.99 -2.96 12.94
C GLY A 112 8.99 -3.41 11.87
N THR A 113 8.66 -4.46 11.11
CA THR A 113 9.55 -5.04 10.09
C THR A 113 9.02 -4.77 8.69
N LYS A 114 9.86 -4.26 7.80
CA LYS A 114 9.55 -4.08 6.38
C LYS A 114 10.33 -5.08 5.55
N LEU A 115 9.66 -5.81 4.68
CA LEU A 115 10.27 -6.56 3.59
C LEU A 115 10.33 -5.66 2.36
N THR A 116 11.50 -5.55 1.75
CA THR A 116 11.64 -5.09 0.36
C THR A 116 11.97 -6.30 -0.50
N TRP A 117 11.06 -6.58 -1.44
CA TRP A 117 11.17 -7.72 -2.33
C TRP A 117 12.30 -7.52 -3.35
N GLN A 118 12.77 -8.61 -3.94
CA GLN A 118 13.84 -8.57 -4.93
C GLN A 118 13.36 -9.20 -6.23
N ASN A 119 13.67 -8.55 -7.35
CA ASN A 119 13.44 -9.06 -8.71
C ASN A 119 14.51 -10.10 -9.07
N ALA A 120 14.63 -11.15 -8.26
CA ALA A 120 15.60 -12.23 -8.44
C ALA A 120 15.00 -13.56 -7.95
N GLY A 121 14.69 -14.46 -8.89
CA GLY A 121 14.25 -15.83 -8.61
C GLY A 121 12.77 -15.95 -8.21
N ALA A 122 12.40 -15.44 -7.03
CA ALA A 122 11.08 -15.71 -6.42
C ALA A 122 9.95 -14.77 -6.87
N ALA A 123 10.28 -13.57 -7.35
CA ALA A 123 9.34 -12.61 -7.94
C ALA A 123 10.00 -11.96 -9.17
N TYR A 124 9.22 -11.75 -10.23
CA TYR A 124 9.68 -11.13 -11.48
C TYR A 124 8.90 -9.86 -11.80
N ASP A 125 9.60 -8.81 -12.25
CA ASP A 125 9.03 -7.49 -12.53
C ASP A 125 9.46 -6.96 -13.90
N SER A 126 8.81 -7.46 -14.94
CA SER A 126 9.03 -6.99 -16.32
C SER A 126 8.54 -5.57 -16.57
N GLN A 127 7.62 -5.07 -15.73
CA GLN A 127 6.98 -3.77 -15.90
C GLN A 127 7.67 -2.66 -15.09
N GLY A 128 8.69 -3.02 -14.31
CA GLY A 128 9.43 -2.10 -13.45
C GLY A 128 8.56 -1.44 -12.39
N LEU A 129 7.54 -2.15 -11.89
CA LEU A 129 6.61 -1.64 -10.87
C LEU A 129 7.35 -1.25 -9.59
N GLN A 130 8.40 -1.97 -9.20
CA GLN A 130 9.16 -1.70 -7.97
C GLN A 130 9.72 -0.27 -7.91
N TRP A 131 9.97 0.35 -9.05
CA TRP A 131 10.64 1.64 -9.14
C TRP A 131 9.68 2.80 -9.44
N LYS A 132 8.38 2.52 -9.51
CA LYS A 132 7.36 3.55 -9.70
C LYS A 132 7.16 4.36 -8.42
N SER A 133 6.89 5.66 -8.58
CA SER A 133 6.36 6.48 -7.48
C SER A 133 4.94 6.05 -7.11
N ALA A 134 4.43 6.53 -5.97
CA ALA A 134 3.03 6.31 -5.60
C ALA A 134 2.06 6.81 -6.69
N ASP A 135 2.29 8.00 -7.27
CA ASP A 135 1.46 8.53 -8.35
C ASP A 135 1.48 7.62 -9.58
N GLN A 136 2.68 7.18 -10.00
CA GLN A 136 2.83 6.28 -11.15
C GLN A 136 2.17 4.92 -10.91
N MET A 137 2.20 4.40 -9.68
CA MET A 137 1.49 3.17 -9.32
C MET A 137 -0.02 3.36 -9.36
N VAL A 138 -0.54 4.48 -8.88
CA VAL A 138 -1.97 4.79 -8.97
C VAL A 138 -2.41 4.87 -10.43
N GLU A 139 -1.67 5.56 -11.29
CA GLU A 139 -1.99 5.61 -12.74
C GLU A 139 -1.93 4.22 -13.40
N TYR A 140 -0.95 3.40 -13.04
CA TYR A 140 -0.86 2.02 -13.52
C TYR A 140 -2.10 1.19 -13.12
N ILE A 141 -2.56 1.31 -11.86
CA ILE A 141 -3.76 0.60 -11.38
C ILE A 141 -5.01 1.10 -12.09
N LYS A 142 -5.15 2.43 -12.29
CA LYS A 142 -6.28 3.03 -13.01
C LYS A 142 -6.36 2.53 -14.45
N GLN A 143 -5.23 2.51 -15.15
CA GLN A 143 -5.18 2.01 -16.53
C GLN A 143 -5.68 0.57 -16.60
N TYR A 144 -5.19 -0.29 -15.71
CA TYR A 144 -5.61 -1.69 -15.66
C TYR A 144 -7.12 -1.85 -15.35
N TYR A 145 -7.68 -1.01 -14.47
CA TYR A 145 -9.12 -1.01 -14.18
C TYR A 145 -9.94 -0.63 -15.42
N ASN A 146 -9.57 0.46 -16.08
CA ASN A 146 -10.29 0.97 -17.25
C ASN A 146 -10.23 -0.03 -18.41
N ASP A 147 -9.07 -0.65 -18.63
CA ASP A 147 -8.92 -1.69 -19.65
C ASP A 147 -9.85 -2.87 -19.33
N ARG A 148 -9.92 -3.32 -18.06
CA ARG A 148 -10.80 -4.43 -17.65
C ARG A 148 -12.29 -4.15 -17.87
N GLU A 149 -12.76 -2.96 -17.49
CA GLU A 149 -14.16 -2.58 -17.68
C GLU A 149 -14.52 -2.51 -19.17
N MET A 150 -13.59 -2.07 -20.02
CA MET A 150 -13.76 -2.09 -21.48
C MET A 150 -13.96 -3.52 -22.03
N TYR A 151 -13.29 -4.52 -21.46
CA TYR A 151 -13.43 -5.92 -21.89
C TYR A 151 -14.59 -6.69 -21.25
N MET A 152 -15.15 -6.20 -20.13
CA MET A 152 -16.31 -6.84 -19.47
C MET A 152 -17.65 -6.17 -19.81
N GLY A 153 -17.61 -5.04 -20.51
CA GLY A 153 -18.79 -4.26 -20.93
C GLY A 153 -19.36 -4.59 -22.32
N SER A 154 -19.10 -5.78 -22.89
CA SER A 154 -19.68 -6.24 -24.18
C SER A 154 -20.74 -7.31 -24.01
#